data_AF-A0A1Z4RAT4-F1
#
_entry.id   AF-A0A1Z4RAT4-F1
#
_cell.length_a   1.000
_cell.length_b   1.000
_cell.length_c   1.000
_cell.angle_alpha   90.00
_cell.angle_beta   90.00
_cell.angle_gamma   90.00
#
_symmetry.space_group_name_H-M   'P 1'
#
loop_
_entity.id
_entity.type
_entity.pdbx_description
1 polymer ?
#
loop_
_entity_poly.entity_id
_entity_poly.type
_entity_poly.pdbx_seq_one_letter_code
_entity_poly.pdbx_strand_id
1 'polypeptide(L)'
;MKISGDELRKLSEALLDAYRSHNALKRMVKFQLEENLEAIAGTGILKNVVFELIDWAEAEGKLERLIIGAYEENSGNPKLKTFYETVFQTRFITYSVPIAKNISPDINWLGSIDEVQLQGFWQTQPDWYDVGFLKRAIEQAASVCRIEIPTQNIQATAVLIAPRLVLTNYHVLKLDESDDMQANALNAILRFGCLTTVNGTETEGESFSLDQQQPILHFSPTKKLDYVLLQVDKSILAAKEVKPAQCQINSSLAPKMGINLLQHPSGDSMKLSISCDGIAGVYSDMGLIQYVNKAVGGSSGSPCFDENWKLVALHHAERAKSFGSIREGILLTSIYQDIPAEFKSLFNV
;
A
#
# COMPACT_ATOMS: atom_id res chain seq x y z
N MET A 1 -7.96 -11.63 17.10
CA MET A 1 -8.85 -10.45 17.19
C MET A 1 -9.77 -10.56 18.39
N LYS A 2 -10.05 -9.45 19.11
CA LYS A 2 -11.14 -9.39 20.12
C LYS A 2 -12.15 -8.32 19.68
N ILE A 3 -13.42 -8.69 19.54
CA ILE A 3 -14.51 -7.75 19.25
C ILE A 3 -15.46 -7.66 20.44
N SER A 4 -16.03 -6.47 20.63
CA SER A 4 -17.04 -6.24 21.67
C SER A 4 -18.37 -6.91 21.33
N GLY A 5 -19.24 -7.09 22.34
CA GLY A 5 -20.58 -7.65 22.12
C GLY A 5 -21.43 -6.86 21.12
N ASP A 6 -21.24 -5.53 21.04
CA ASP A 6 -21.91 -4.68 20.06
C ASP A 6 -21.39 -4.90 18.63
N GLU A 7 -20.11 -5.21 18.47
CA GLU A 7 -19.51 -5.48 17.18
C GLU A 7 -19.81 -6.90 16.70
N LEU A 8 -19.84 -7.87 17.61
CA LEU A 8 -20.37 -9.22 17.34
C LEU A 8 -21.80 -9.15 16.78
N ARG A 9 -22.65 -8.32 17.40
CA ARG A 9 -24.00 -8.08 16.92
C ARG A 9 -24.03 -7.46 15.52
N LYS A 10 -23.24 -6.40 15.28
CA LYS A 10 -23.16 -5.75 13.96
C LYS A 10 -22.63 -6.69 12.88
N LEU A 11 -21.63 -7.52 13.20
CA LEU A 11 -21.09 -8.54 12.30
C LEU A 11 -22.16 -9.59 11.96
N SER A 12 -22.86 -10.10 12.99
CA SER A 12 -23.96 -11.06 12.80
C SER A 12 -25.06 -10.49 11.92
N GLU A 13 -25.47 -9.23 12.13
CA GLU A 13 -26.46 -8.55 11.30
C GLU A 13 -26.01 -8.34 9.85
N ALA A 14 -24.73 -8.02 9.65
CA ALA A 14 -24.16 -7.84 8.32
C ALA A 14 -24.08 -9.18 7.56
N LEU A 15 -23.64 -10.26 8.21
CA LEU A 15 -23.60 -11.60 7.62
C LEU A 15 -24.99 -12.12 7.28
N LEU A 16 -25.98 -11.90 8.15
CA LEU A 16 -27.37 -12.30 7.89
C LEU A 16 -28.01 -11.53 6.73
N ASP A 17 -27.66 -10.25 6.57
CA ASP A 17 -28.16 -9.44 5.46
C ASP A 17 -27.50 -9.81 4.13
N ALA A 18 -26.19 -10.08 4.15
CA ALA A 18 -25.41 -10.45 2.98
C ALA A 18 -25.66 -11.90 2.51
N TYR A 19 -25.91 -12.82 3.44
CA TYR A 19 -26.05 -14.26 3.18
C TYR A 19 -27.40 -14.79 3.67
N ARG A 20 -28.49 -14.36 3.02
CA ARG A 20 -29.89 -14.61 3.44
C ARG A 20 -30.35 -16.07 3.34
N SER A 21 -29.48 -17.00 2.96
CA SER A 21 -29.80 -18.43 2.91
C SER A 21 -28.64 -19.26 3.39
N HIS A 22 -28.95 -20.43 3.97
CA HIS A 22 -27.96 -21.39 4.43
C HIS A 22 -26.97 -21.79 3.32
N ASN A 23 -27.46 -21.99 2.09
CA ASN A 23 -26.61 -22.33 0.95
C ASN A 23 -25.67 -21.20 0.55
N ALA A 24 -26.11 -19.93 0.63
CA ALA A 24 -25.26 -18.78 0.35
C ALA A 24 -24.12 -18.66 1.38
N LEU A 25 -24.45 -18.79 2.67
CA LEU A 25 -23.46 -18.78 3.74
C LEU A 25 -22.50 -19.97 3.62
N LYS A 26 -23.03 -21.18 3.33
CA LYS A 26 -22.24 -22.38 3.10
C LYS A 26 -21.24 -22.23 1.97
N ARG A 27 -21.67 -21.64 0.85
CA ARG A 27 -20.79 -21.35 -0.30
C ARG A 27 -19.68 -20.39 0.11
N MET A 28 -20.02 -19.30 0.80
CA MET A 28 -19.01 -18.34 1.28
C MET A 28 -18.00 -19.03 2.21
N VAL A 29 -18.46 -19.76 3.22
CA VAL A 29 -17.55 -20.47 4.15
C VAL A 29 -16.70 -21.49 3.42
N LYS A 30 -17.27 -22.25 2.48
CA LYS A 30 -16.51 -23.24 1.71
C LYS A 30 -15.46 -22.61 0.80
N PHE A 31 -15.77 -21.51 0.13
CA PHE A 31 -14.84 -20.90 -0.83
C PHE A 31 -13.83 -19.96 -0.19
N GLN A 32 -14.22 -19.26 0.87
CA GLN A 32 -13.41 -18.19 1.48
C GLN A 32 -12.64 -18.67 2.73
N LEU A 33 -13.15 -19.68 3.43
CA LEU A 33 -12.52 -20.23 4.63
C LEU A 33 -11.99 -21.65 4.40
N GLU A 34 -12.38 -22.31 3.29
CA GLU A 34 -12.10 -23.71 3.00
C GLU A 34 -12.67 -24.70 4.02
N GLU A 35 -13.74 -24.29 4.71
CA GLU A 35 -14.35 -25.06 5.79
C GLU A 35 -15.73 -25.60 5.42
N ASN A 36 -16.18 -26.60 6.17
CA ASN A 36 -17.53 -27.13 6.09
C ASN A 36 -18.42 -26.43 7.12
N LEU A 37 -19.32 -25.54 6.67
CA LEU A 37 -20.25 -24.80 7.53
C LEU A 37 -21.03 -25.71 8.48
N GLU A 38 -21.55 -26.84 8.00
CA GLU A 38 -22.33 -27.74 8.84
C GLU A 38 -21.49 -28.44 9.92
N ALA A 39 -20.20 -28.64 9.66
CA ALA A 39 -19.30 -29.25 10.63
C ALA A 39 -18.90 -28.28 11.74
N ILE A 40 -18.77 -26.97 11.43
CA ILE A 40 -18.25 -25.97 12.36
C ILE A 40 -19.33 -25.15 13.07
N ALA A 41 -20.49 -24.97 12.44
CA ALA A 41 -21.59 -24.13 12.95
C ALA A 41 -22.95 -24.86 12.99
N GLY A 42 -22.96 -26.14 12.62
CA GLY A 42 -24.15 -26.98 12.61
C GLY A 42 -25.16 -26.63 11.51
N THR A 43 -26.34 -27.23 11.62
CA THR A 43 -27.49 -26.99 10.73
C THR A 43 -28.66 -26.45 11.54
N GLY A 44 -29.42 -25.51 11.00
CA GLY A 44 -30.63 -25.03 11.65
C GLY A 44 -31.03 -23.61 11.23
N ILE A 45 -31.59 -22.87 12.19
CA ILE A 45 -31.98 -21.47 11.97
C ILE A 45 -30.73 -20.66 11.64
N LEU A 46 -30.74 -19.99 10.49
CA LEU A 46 -29.58 -19.26 9.95
C LEU A 46 -28.96 -18.27 10.95
N LYS A 47 -29.79 -17.62 11.78
CA LYS A 47 -29.31 -16.74 12.85
C LYS A 47 -28.41 -17.45 13.86
N ASN A 48 -28.76 -18.68 14.25
CA ASN A 48 -27.95 -19.48 15.15
C ASN A 48 -26.69 -19.96 14.44
N VAL A 49 -26.82 -20.43 13.19
CA VAL A 49 -25.66 -20.86 12.39
C VAL A 49 -24.64 -19.73 12.19
N VAL A 50 -25.09 -18.50 11.93
CA VAL A 50 -24.19 -17.33 11.84
C VAL A 50 -23.53 -17.04 13.19
N PHE A 51 -24.25 -17.18 14.30
CA PHE A 51 -23.68 -16.98 15.63
C PHE A 51 -22.59 -18.01 15.94
N GLU A 52 -22.87 -19.31 15.74
CA GLU A 52 -21.91 -20.40 15.95
C GLU A 52 -20.70 -20.28 15.01
N LEU A 53 -20.90 -19.83 13.77
CA LEU A 53 -19.80 -19.58 12.83
C LEU A 53 -18.86 -18.48 13.33
N ILE A 54 -19.40 -17.40 13.91
CA ILE A 54 -18.62 -16.32 14.48
C ILE A 54 -17.86 -16.80 15.73
N ASP A 55 -18.53 -17.56 16.60
CA ASP A 55 -17.93 -18.12 17.83
C ASP A 55 -16.77 -19.07 17.50
N TRP A 56 -16.99 -19.99 16.55
CA TRP A 56 -15.95 -20.85 16.00
C TRP A 56 -14.79 -20.04 15.41
N ALA A 57 -15.08 -19.00 14.63
CA ALA A 57 -14.04 -18.19 14.01
C ALA A 57 -13.24 -17.39 15.06
N GLU A 58 -13.87 -16.97 16.16
CA GLU A 58 -13.17 -16.35 17.29
C GLU A 58 -12.28 -17.36 18.02
N ALA A 59 -12.79 -18.56 18.32
CA ALA A 59 -12.06 -19.63 18.99
C ALA A 59 -10.83 -20.12 18.20
N GLU A 60 -10.97 -20.26 16.89
CA GLU A 60 -9.90 -20.72 15.99
C GLU A 60 -8.99 -19.58 15.50
N GLY A 61 -9.22 -18.33 15.95
CA GLY A 61 -8.47 -17.16 15.48
C GLY A 61 -8.69 -16.81 14.00
N LYS A 62 -9.75 -17.34 13.37
CA LYS A 62 -10.13 -17.15 11.97
C LYS A 62 -11.15 -16.02 11.74
N LEU A 63 -11.45 -15.25 12.77
CA LEU A 63 -12.47 -14.20 12.72
C LEU A 63 -12.18 -13.11 11.67
N GLU A 64 -10.91 -12.78 11.46
CA GLU A 64 -10.48 -11.82 10.42
C GLU A 64 -10.74 -12.40 9.02
N ARG A 65 -10.38 -13.67 8.81
CA ARG A 65 -10.64 -14.41 7.56
C ARG A 65 -12.13 -14.49 7.26
N LEU A 66 -12.97 -14.71 8.27
CA LEU A 66 -14.43 -14.71 8.14
C LEU A 66 -14.95 -13.35 7.63
N ILE A 67 -14.48 -12.25 8.21
CA ILE A 67 -14.94 -10.90 7.84
C ILE A 67 -14.50 -10.53 6.43
N ILE A 68 -13.22 -10.74 6.11
CA ILE A 68 -12.66 -10.41 4.79
C ILE A 68 -13.31 -11.27 3.71
N GLY A 69 -13.34 -12.60 3.92
CA GLY A 69 -13.94 -13.53 2.98
C GLY A 69 -15.41 -13.25 2.71
N ALA A 70 -16.17 -12.94 3.76
CA ALA A 70 -17.56 -12.53 3.63
C ALA A 70 -17.68 -11.24 2.79
N TYR A 71 -16.83 -10.23 3.04
CA TYR A 71 -16.88 -8.97 2.31
C TYR A 71 -16.47 -9.13 0.84
N GLU A 72 -15.45 -9.93 0.53
CA GLU A 72 -14.99 -10.12 -0.85
C GLU A 72 -16.02 -10.83 -1.73
N GLU A 73 -16.68 -11.87 -1.22
CA GLU A 73 -17.71 -12.62 -1.96
C GLU A 73 -18.98 -11.77 -2.17
N ASN A 74 -19.24 -10.76 -1.32
CA ASN A 74 -20.41 -9.89 -1.42
C ASN A 74 -20.11 -8.42 -1.09
N SER A 75 -19.16 -7.83 -1.81
CA SER A 75 -18.69 -6.45 -1.57
C SER A 75 -19.74 -5.37 -1.87
N GLY A 76 -20.76 -5.72 -2.66
CA GLY A 76 -21.92 -4.87 -2.93
C GLY A 76 -22.91 -4.77 -1.76
N ASN A 77 -22.76 -5.57 -0.69
CA ASN A 77 -23.65 -5.48 0.47
C ASN A 77 -23.28 -4.27 1.36
N PRO A 78 -24.21 -3.32 1.57
CA PRO A 78 -23.91 -2.06 2.28
C PRO A 78 -23.62 -2.25 3.77
N LYS A 79 -24.25 -3.23 4.43
CA LYS A 79 -24.01 -3.49 5.86
C LYS A 79 -22.65 -4.14 6.09
N LEU A 80 -22.29 -5.07 5.22
CA LEU A 80 -21.00 -5.74 5.22
C LEU A 80 -19.88 -4.76 4.90
N LYS A 81 -20.08 -3.90 3.89
CA LYS A 81 -19.20 -2.77 3.57
C LYS A 81 -19.00 -1.84 4.77
N THR A 82 -20.10 -1.40 5.38
CA THR A 82 -20.05 -0.52 6.56
C THR A 82 -19.26 -1.18 7.69
N PHE A 83 -19.52 -2.45 8.00
CA PHE A 83 -18.80 -3.17 9.04
C PHE A 83 -17.30 -3.29 8.72
N TYR A 84 -16.98 -3.66 7.48
CA TYR A 84 -15.61 -3.79 6.99
C TYR A 84 -14.84 -2.46 7.07
N GLU A 85 -15.43 -1.36 6.61
CA GLU A 85 -14.77 -0.04 6.59
C GLU A 85 -14.70 0.60 7.99
N THR A 86 -15.72 0.45 8.83
CA THR A 86 -15.79 1.18 10.11
C THR A 86 -15.27 0.41 11.32
N VAL A 87 -15.42 -0.92 11.34
CA VAL A 87 -15.06 -1.75 12.49
C VAL A 87 -13.76 -2.51 12.21
N PHE A 88 -13.62 -3.07 11.00
CA PHE A 88 -12.46 -3.86 10.63
C PHE A 88 -11.27 -2.99 10.23
N GLN A 89 -11.40 -2.07 9.26
CA GLN A 89 -10.30 -1.18 8.84
C GLN A 89 -9.83 -0.25 9.97
N THR A 90 -10.75 0.30 10.77
CA THR A 90 -10.40 1.19 11.89
C THR A 90 -9.55 0.54 12.97
N ARG A 91 -9.66 -0.79 13.18
CA ARG A 91 -8.98 -1.53 14.27
C ARG A 91 -7.76 -2.34 13.84
N PHE A 92 -7.69 -2.77 12.59
CA PHE A 92 -6.57 -3.58 12.08
C PHE A 92 -5.54 -2.77 11.28
N ILE A 93 -5.78 -1.46 11.12
CA ILE A 93 -4.79 -0.45 10.72
C ILE A 93 -4.34 0.40 11.95
N THR A 94 -4.65 0.00 13.19
CA THR A 94 -4.29 0.81 14.38
C THR A 94 -2.90 0.49 14.94
N TYR A 95 -1.87 0.90 14.20
CA TYR A 95 -1.03 2.00 14.68
C TYR A 95 -1.24 3.17 13.72
N SER A 96 -2.41 3.79 13.78
CA SER A 96 -2.65 5.05 13.08
C SER A 96 -3.65 5.86 13.88
N VAL A 97 -3.21 7.05 14.28
CA VAL A 97 -4.09 8.16 14.66
C VAL A 97 -4.82 8.66 13.38
N PRO A 98 -5.72 9.63 13.46
CA PRO A 98 -7.04 9.60 12.82
C PRO A 98 -6.97 9.52 11.28
N ILE A 99 -7.72 8.56 10.72
CA ILE A 99 -8.29 8.47 9.36
C ILE A 99 -7.65 9.46 8.36
N ALA A 100 -6.53 9.06 7.77
CA ALA A 100 -6.22 9.49 6.40
C ALA A 100 -7.32 8.91 5.49
N LYS A 101 -7.91 9.75 4.64
CA LYS A 101 -8.85 9.35 3.57
C LYS A 101 -8.22 8.16 2.82
N ASN A 102 -8.95 7.09 2.50
CA ASN A 102 -8.36 5.97 1.76
C ASN A 102 -8.12 6.43 0.31
N ILE A 103 -6.86 6.74 -0.04
CA ILE A 103 -6.46 7.41 -1.29
C ILE A 103 -6.06 6.38 -2.39
N SER A 104 -5.99 5.08 -2.04
CA SER A 104 -5.46 4.05 -2.94
C SER A 104 -6.46 3.69 -4.06
N PRO A 105 -6.03 3.60 -5.34
CA PRO A 105 -6.83 3.07 -6.44
C PRO A 105 -7.17 1.59 -6.26
N ASP A 106 -8.21 1.13 -6.97
CA ASP A 106 -8.59 -0.29 -7.02
C ASP A 106 -7.54 -1.14 -7.76
N ILE A 107 -7.20 -2.31 -7.20
CA ILE A 107 -6.31 -3.30 -7.84
C ILE A 107 -7.13 -4.35 -8.60
N ASN A 108 -6.78 -4.55 -9.88
CA ASN A 108 -7.14 -5.74 -10.65
C ASN A 108 -6.02 -6.81 -10.54
N TRP A 109 -6.14 -7.73 -9.60
CA TRP A 109 -5.12 -8.76 -9.37
C TRP A 109 -5.07 -9.75 -10.54
N LEU A 110 -3.89 -9.87 -11.16
CA LEU A 110 -3.64 -10.72 -12.33
C LEU A 110 -2.84 -11.97 -11.98
N GLY A 111 -2.17 -11.97 -10.82
CA GLY A 111 -1.44 -13.12 -10.31
C GLY A 111 -2.36 -14.29 -9.92
N SER A 112 -1.75 -15.43 -9.57
CA SER A 112 -2.49 -16.55 -9.00
C SER A 112 -3.29 -16.09 -7.77
N ILE A 113 -4.53 -16.55 -7.65
CA ILE A 113 -5.41 -16.31 -6.49
C ILE A 113 -5.39 -17.48 -5.49
N ASP A 114 -4.56 -18.49 -5.75
CA ASP A 114 -4.41 -19.67 -4.88
C ASP A 114 -3.73 -19.25 -3.57
N GLU A 115 -4.47 -19.34 -2.46
CA GLU A 115 -4.01 -18.92 -1.14
C GLU A 115 -2.73 -19.65 -0.72
N VAL A 116 -2.53 -20.90 -1.14
CA VAL A 116 -1.32 -21.68 -0.80
C VAL A 116 -0.09 -21.10 -1.49
N GLN A 117 -0.23 -20.62 -2.73
CA GLN A 117 0.86 -19.98 -3.46
C GLN A 117 1.19 -18.60 -2.88
N LEU A 118 0.16 -17.87 -2.42
CA LEU A 118 0.34 -16.55 -1.85
C LEU A 118 0.86 -16.57 -0.40
N GLN A 119 0.44 -17.55 0.40
CA GLN A 119 1.02 -17.83 1.72
C GLN A 119 2.51 -18.24 1.63
N GLY A 120 2.91 -18.86 0.52
CA GLY A 120 4.31 -19.19 0.25
C GLY A 120 5.26 -17.99 0.31
N PHE A 121 4.81 -16.81 -0.12
CA PHE A 121 5.60 -15.55 -0.09
C PHE A 121 5.84 -15.00 1.33
N TRP A 122 5.17 -15.54 2.36
CA TRP A 122 5.35 -15.08 3.74
C TRP A 122 6.35 -15.93 4.53
N GLN A 123 6.74 -17.10 4.02
CA GLN A 123 7.52 -18.10 4.77
C GLN A 123 9.04 -18.06 4.49
N THR A 124 9.48 -17.29 3.52
CA THR A 124 10.82 -17.33 2.91
C THR A 124 11.61 -16.05 3.18
N GLN A 125 11.52 -15.53 4.40
CA GLN A 125 12.49 -14.52 4.85
C GLN A 125 13.84 -15.22 5.06
N PRO A 126 14.96 -14.64 4.58
CA PRO A 126 16.27 -15.20 4.82
C PRO A 126 16.57 -15.18 6.31
N ASP A 127 17.25 -16.21 6.80
CA ASP A 127 17.70 -16.28 8.19
C ASP A 127 18.62 -15.11 8.56
N TRP A 128 19.28 -14.51 7.56
CA TRP A 128 20.31 -13.48 7.74
C TRP A 128 20.21 -12.39 6.68
N TYR A 129 20.37 -11.14 7.12
CA TYR A 129 20.68 -10.01 6.25
C TYR A 129 22.13 -9.59 6.47
N ASP A 130 22.88 -9.41 5.38
CA ASP A 130 24.19 -8.77 5.45
C ASP A 130 24.05 -7.30 5.91
N VAL A 131 25.01 -6.81 6.69
CA VAL A 131 25.01 -5.42 7.18
C VAL A 131 25.07 -4.42 6.02
N GLY A 132 25.74 -4.77 4.93
CA GLY A 132 25.74 -3.99 3.69
C GLY A 132 24.35 -3.82 3.07
N PHE A 133 23.45 -4.81 3.19
CA PHE A 133 22.05 -4.66 2.78
C PHE A 133 21.37 -3.51 3.55
N LEU A 134 21.53 -3.46 4.87
CA LEU A 134 20.99 -2.39 5.70
C LEU A 134 21.66 -1.03 5.43
N LYS A 135 22.98 -1.02 5.16
CA LYS A 135 23.67 0.21 4.76
C LYS A 135 23.11 0.80 3.48
N ARG A 136 22.86 -0.04 2.46
CA ARG A 136 22.24 0.39 1.21
C ARG A 136 20.80 0.89 1.43
N ALA A 137 20.05 0.27 2.33
CA ALA A 137 18.73 0.76 2.76
C ALA A 137 18.80 2.19 3.30
N ILE A 138 19.75 2.43 4.22
CA ILE A 138 19.98 3.75 4.83
C ILE A 138 20.42 4.77 3.77
N GLU A 139 21.28 4.37 2.83
CA GLU A 139 21.69 5.23 1.72
C GLU A 139 20.51 5.62 0.83
N GLN A 140 19.59 4.70 0.53
CA GLN A 140 18.39 5.01 -0.25
C GLN A 140 17.36 5.81 0.56
N ALA A 141 17.33 5.71 1.89
CA ALA A 141 16.42 6.51 2.72
C ALA A 141 16.64 8.03 2.56
N ALA A 142 17.86 8.46 2.22
CA ALA A 142 18.17 9.84 1.86
C ALA A 142 17.40 10.38 0.64
N SER A 143 16.84 9.49 -0.18
CA SER A 143 16.06 9.84 -1.38
C SER A 143 14.56 9.88 -1.13
N VAL A 144 14.09 9.39 0.01
CA VAL A 144 12.66 9.22 0.28
C VAL A 144 12.19 10.30 1.25
N CYS A 145 11.05 10.90 0.94
CA CYS A 145 10.43 11.91 1.78
C CYS A 145 8.94 11.62 2.02
N ARG A 146 8.45 12.17 3.12
CA ARG A 146 7.02 12.34 3.35
C ARG A 146 6.55 13.56 2.57
N ILE A 147 5.55 13.40 1.71
CA ILE A 147 4.85 14.53 1.09
C ILE A 147 3.61 14.82 1.91
N GLU A 148 3.50 16.06 2.39
CA GLU A 148 2.42 16.56 3.22
C GLU A 148 1.66 17.62 2.42
N ILE A 149 0.34 17.48 2.29
CA ILE A 149 -0.54 18.50 1.69
C ILE A 149 -1.53 18.94 2.78
N PRO A 150 -1.16 19.92 3.62
CA PRO A 150 -1.94 20.27 4.81
C PRO A 150 -3.37 20.71 4.49
N THR A 151 -3.57 21.38 3.34
CA THR A 151 -4.88 21.86 2.89
C THR A 151 -5.89 20.73 2.64
N GLN A 152 -5.42 19.52 2.36
CA GLN A 152 -6.23 18.33 2.09
C GLN A 152 -6.13 17.28 3.21
N ASN A 153 -5.33 17.54 4.25
CA ASN A 153 -4.96 16.55 5.27
C ASN A 153 -4.42 15.23 4.65
N ILE A 154 -3.60 15.37 3.59
CA ILE A 154 -2.98 14.23 2.90
C ILE A 154 -1.54 14.10 3.37
N GLN A 155 -1.14 12.86 3.65
CA GLN A 155 0.24 12.47 3.87
C GLN A 155 0.52 11.21 3.04
N ALA A 156 1.59 11.25 2.26
CA ALA A 156 2.01 10.16 1.40
C ALA A 156 3.54 10.08 1.31
N THR A 157 4.05 9.21 0.46
CA THR A 157 5.48 9.05 0.21
C THR A 157 5.85 9.61 -1.16
N ALA A 158 7.06 10.13 -1.29
CA ALA A 158 7.65 10.53 -2.56
C ALA A 158 9.15 10.20 -2.59
N VAL A 159 9.72 10.13 -3.78
CA VAL A 159 11.13 9.77 -3.99
C VAL A 159 11.83 10.77 -4.91
N LEU A 160 12.96 11.30 -4.46
CA LEU A 160 13.88 12.13 -5.24
C LEU A 160 14.66 11.24 -6.22
N ILE A 161 14.51 11.45 -7.52
CA ILE A 161 15.13 10.64 -8.58
C ILE A 161 16.25 11.38 -9.33
N ALA A 162 16.32 12.70 -9.18
CA ALA A 162 17.38 13.58 -9.67
C ALA A 162 17.49 14.82 -8.74
N PRO A 163 18.52 15.68 -8.85
CA PRO A 163 18.79 16.74 -7.87
C PRO A 163 17.61 17.64 -7.48
N ARG A 164 16.61 17.80 -8.35
CA ARG A 164 15.39 18.58 -8.08
C ARG A 164 14.12 17.89 -8.57
N LEU A 165 14.18 16.59 -8.89
CA LEU A 165 13.05 15.87 -9.48
C LEU A 165 12.53 14.82 -8.52
N VAL A 166 11.26 14.93 -8.15
CA VAL A 166 10.58 14.02 -7.22
C VAL A 166 9.45 13.30 -7.95
N LEU A 167 9.30 12.01 -7.70
CA LEU A 167 8.15 11.21 -8.10
C LEU A 167 7.25 10.91 -6.91
N THR A 168 5.95 10.98 -7.13
CA THR A 168 4.89 10.44 -6.27
C THR A 168 3.70 10.04 -7.14
N ASN A 169 2.61 9.55 -6.56
CA ASN A 169 1.43 9.20 -7.36
C ASN A 169 0.59 10.42 -7.74
N TYR A 170 -0.14 10.27 -8.86
CA TYR A 170 -1.09 11.28 -9.31
C TYR A 170 -2.23 11.48 -8.33
N HIS A 171 -2.79 10.40 -7.81
CA HIS A 171 -3.89 10.47 -6.85
C HIS A 171 -3.53 11.17 -5.53
N VAL A 172 -2.23 11.31 -5.20
CA VAL A 172 -1.79 12.06 -4.00
C VAL A 172 -2.10 13.55 -4.15
N LEU A 173 -1.95 14.11 -5.35
CA LEU A 173 -2.24 15.52 -5.63
C LEU A 173 -3.64 15.74 -6.19
N LYS A 174 -4.26 14.71 -6.76
CA LYS A 174 -5.60 14.78 -7.34
C LYS A 174 -6.37 13.49 -7.08
N LEU A 175 -6.98 13.39 -5.91
CA LEU A 175 -7.79 12.24 -5.53
C LEU A 175 -9.17 12.31 -6.22
N ASP A 176 -9.81 13.47 -6.16
CA ASP A 176 -11.12 13.72 -6.73
C ASP A 176 -11.02 14.65 -7.95
N GLU A 177 -11.99 14.55 -8.88
CA GLU A 177 -12.01 15.42 -10.07
C GLU A 177 -12.09 16.92 -9.71
N SER A 178 -12.67 17.24 -8.55
CA SER A 178 -12.74 18.60 -8.00
C SER A 178 -11.42 19.13 -7.44
N ASP A 179 -10.43 18.27 -7.19
CA ASP A 179 -9.17 18.71 -6.57
C ASP A 179 -8.36 19.57 -7.53
N ASP A 180 -7.87 20.71 -7.03
CA ASP A 180 -6.92 21.55 -7.74
C ASP A 180 -5.51 21.01 -7.51
N MET A 181 -5.04 20.22 -8.48
CA MET A 181 -3.72 19.60 -8.46
C MET A 181 -2.59 20.65 -8.37
N GLN A 182 -2.75 21.80 -9.01
CA GLN A 182 -1.76 22.87 -9.00
C GLN A 182 -1.70 23.53 -7.63
N ALA A 183 -2.86 23.84 -7.03
CA ALA A 183 -2.92 24.37 -5.68
C ALA A 183 -2.36 23.38 -4.65
N ASN A 184 -2.68 22.08 -4.80
CA ASN A 184 -2.15 21.03 -3.94
C ASN A 184 -0.62 20.92 -4.06
N ALA A 185 -0.06 20.99 -5.27
CA ALA A 185 1.39 21.03 -5.48
C ALA A 185 2.05 22.25 -4.82
N LEU A 186 1.48 23.45 -4.99
CA LEU A 186 2.05 24.68 -4.42
C LEU A 186 2.02 24.70 -2.88
N ASN A 187 1.08 23.99 -2.27
CA ASN A 187 0.97 23.84 -0.81
C ASN A 187 1.65 22.58 -0.27
N ALA A 188 2.27 21.77 -1.13
CA ALA A 188 2.94 20.54 -0.71
C ALA A 188 4.26 20.84 0.01
N ILE A 189 4.52 20.08 1.07
CA ILE A 189 5.77 20.10 1.83
C ILE A 189 6.42 18.72 1.67
N LEU A 190 7.68 18.70 1.25
CA LEU A 190 8.51 17.50 1.16
C LEU A 190 9.42 17.45 2.38
N ARG A 191 9.21 16.48 3.27
CA ARG A 191 10.00 16.31 4.49
C ARG A 191 10.89 15.07 4.38
N PHE A 192 12.20 15.30 4.28
CA PHE A 192 13.22 14.26 4.21
C PHE A 192 13.75 13.94 5.60
N GLY A 193 14.12 12.68 5.83
CA GLY A 193 14.76 12.29 7.08
C GLY A 193 13.82 12.26 8.29
N CYS A 194 12.52 12.02 8.11
CA CYS A 194 11.60 11.72 9.22
C CYS A 194 11.84 10.27 9.68
N LEU A 195 12.75 10.09 10.63
CA LEU A 195 13.20 8.79 11.15
C LEU A 195 12.93 8.72 12.64
N THR A 196 12.82 7.50 13.18
CA THR A 196 12.75 7.31 14.63
C THR A 196 14.16 7.35 15.23
N THR A 197 14.38 8.21 16.24
CA THR A 197 15.62 8.25 17.01
C THR A 197 15.75 7.03 17.94
N VAL A 198 16.92 6.87 18.55
CA VAL A 198 17.16 5.83 19.58
C VAL A 198 16.21 5.91 20.77
N ASN A 199 15.59 7.08 21.01
CA ASN A 199 14.64 7.30 22.10
C ASN A 199 13.18 7.09 21.68
N GLY A 200 12.93 6.64 20.45
CA GLY A 200 11.57 6.41 19.95
C GLY A 200 10.84 7.66 19.44
N THR A 201 11.49 8.83 19.41
CA THR A 201 10.89 10.08 18.90
C THR A 201 11.23 10.27 17.42
N GLU A 202 10.31 10.86 16.65
CA GLU A 202 10.57 11.23 15.25
C GLU A 202 11.56 12.41 15.18
N THR A 203 12.47 12.39 14.21
CA THR A 203 13.36 13.51 13.85
C THR A 203 12.60 14.54 13.01
N GLU A 204 12.93 15.83 13.18
CA GLU A 204 12.25 16.91 12.45
C GLU A 204 12.47 16.87 10.92
N GLY A 205 13.60 16.30 10.50
CA GLY A 205 13.99 16.21 9.10
C GLY A 205 14.33 17.55 8.46
N GLU A 206 14.57 17.54 7.15
CA GLU A 206 14.70 18.74 6.33
C GLU A 206 13.43 18.92 5.48
N SER A 207 12.87 20.13 5.45
CA SER A 207 11.63 20.43 4.71
C SER A 207 11.91 21.30 3.49
N PHE A 208 11.34 20.93 2.36
CA PHE A 208 11.41 21.67 1.10
C PHE A 208 10.03 21.88 0.50
N SER A 209 9.86 22.99 -0.19
CA SER A 209 8.68 23.25 -1.01
C SER A 209 8.95 22.89 -2.47
N LEU A 210 7.88 22.74 -3.25
CA LEU A 210 8.00 22.66 -4.70
C LEU A 210 8.32 24.03 -5.31
N ASP A 211 8.82 24.01 -6.55
CA ASP A 211 9.09 25.20 -7.34
C ASP A 211 7.81 26.04 -7.49
N GLN A 212 7.90 27.34 -7.20
CA GLN A 212 6.73 28.21 -7.15
C GLN A 212 6.20 28.62 -8.53
N GLN A 213 7.01 28.45 -9.59
CA GLN A 213 6.62 28.77 -10.96
C GLN A 213 6.13 27.53 -11.69
N GLN A 214 6.85 26.41 -11.56
CA GLN A 214 6.55 25.17 -12.28
C GLN A 214 6.70 23.94 -11.36
N PRO A 215 5.80 23.74 -10.38
CA PRO A 215 5.91 22.63 -9.43
C PRO A 215 5.64 21.27 -10.08
N ILE A 216 4.82 21.20 -11.13
CA ILE A 216 4.46 19.98 -11.85
C ILE A 216 5.08 20.05 -13.24
N LEU A 217 5.92 19.07 -13.57
CA LEU A 217 6.62 18.99 -14.85
C LEU A 217 5.91 18.08 -15.84
N HIS A 218 5.42 16.95 -15.35
CA HIS A 218 4.71 15.96 -16.16
C HIS A 218 3.90 15.03 -15.26
N PHE A 219 2.86 14.39 -15.78
CA PHE A 219 2.07 13.43 -15.01
C PHE A 219 1.33 12.45 -15.91
N SER A 220 0.96 11.32 -15.32
CA SER A 220 0.02 10.37 -15.89
C SER A 220 -1.12 10.09 -14.91
N PRO A 221 -2.39 10.27 -15.31
CA PRO A 221 -3.55 9.99 -14.46
C PRO A 221 -3.62 8.53 -13.98
N THR A 222 -4.43 8.29 -12.95
CA THR A 222 -4.64 6.98 -12.32
C THR A 222 -5.14 5.89 -13.28
N LYS A 223 -5.89 6.25 -14.32
CA LYS A 223 -6.34 5.31 -15.38
C LYS A 223 -5.23 4.87 -16.35
N LYS A 224 -4.01 5.36 -16.16
CA LYS A 224 -2.80 5.05 -16.94
C LYS A 224 -1.70 4.58 -15.98
N LEU A 225 -0.68 5.40 -15.74
CA LEU A 225 0.49 5.08 -14.92
C LEU A 225 0.53 5.77 -13.54
N ASP A 226 -0.52 6.52 -13.16
CA ASP A 226 -0.70 7.07 -11.79
C ASP A 226 0.53 7.71 -11.13
N TYR A 227 1.25 8.59 -11.84
CA TYR A 227 2.43 9.27 -11.30
C TYR A 227 2.43 10.77 -11.63
N VAL A 228 3.15 11.54 -10.81
CA VAL A 228 3.47 12.94 -11.08
C VAL A 228 4.96 13.15 -10.89
N LEU A 229 5.58 13.82 -11.87
CA LEU A 229 6.93 14.34 -11.81
C LEU A 229 6.89 15.79 -11.32
N LEU A 230 7.46 16.01 -10.14
CA LEU A 230 7.47 17.29 -9.45
C LEU A 230 8.85 17.94 -9.49
N GLN A 231 8.87 19.27 -9.54
CA GLN A 231 10.09 20.06 -9.41
C GLN A 231 10.20 20.63 -7.99
N VAL A 232 11.29 20.30 -7.31
CA VAL A 232 11.59 20.84 -5.98
C VAL A 232 12.25 22.21 -6.11
N ASP A 233 11.99 23.11 -5.16
CA ASP A 233 12.70 24.38 -5.06
C ASP A 233 14.22 24.18 -5.01
N LYS A 234 14.97 25.15 -5.54
CA LYS A 234 16.43 25.09 -5.64
C LYS A 234 17.16 25.01 -4.29
N SER A 235 16.49 25.34 -3.17
CA SER A 235 17.03 25.18 -1.82
C SER A 235 17.49 23.76 -1.50
N ILE A 236 16.88 22.74 -2.11
CA ILE A 236 17.30 21.33 -1.94
C ILE A 236 18.75 21.08 -2.39
N LEU A 237 19.28 21.89 -3.30
CA LEU A 237 20.66 21.74 -3.80
C LEU A 237 21.72 22.05 -2.72
N ALA A 238 21.35 22.71 -1.63
CA ALA A 238 22.23 22.96 -0.50
C ALA A 238 22.23 21.82 0.54
N ALA A 239 21.26 20.90 0.47
CA ALA A 239 21.13 19.78 1.39
C ALA A 239 22.24 18.76 1.12
N LYS A 240 22.96 18.36 2.18
CA LYS A 240 24.06 17.39 2.08
C LYS A 240 23.62 15.96 2.30
N GLU A 241 22.57 15.79 3.11
CA GLU A 241 22.07 14.47 3.53
C GLU A 241 21.00 13.93 2.58
N VAL A 242 20.34 14.81 1.81
CA VAL A 242 19.37 14.43 0.79
C VAL A 242 20.09 14.07 -0.52
N LYS A 243 19.78 12.89 -1.07
CA LYS A 243 20.43 12.37 -2.28
C LYS A 243 19.43 11.68 -3.20
N PRO A 244 19.55 11.82 -4.53
CA PRO A 244 18.69 11.09 -5.44
C PRO A 244 18.82 9.57 -5.31
N ALA A 245 17.70 8.86 -5.50
CA ALA A 245 17.65 7.41 -5.54
C ALA A 245 18.51 6.88 -6.69
N GLN A 246 19.09 5.69 -6.50
CA GLN A 246 19.75 4.99 -7.60
C GLN A 246 18.69 4.26 -8.43
N CYS A 247 18.47 4.70 -9.66
CA CYS A 247 17.40 4.18 -10.52
C CYS A 247 17.89 3.02 -11.39
N GLN A 248 17.04 2.03 -11.64
CA GLN A 248 17.32 0.95 -12.60
C GLN A 248 16.19 0.89 -13.64
N ILE A 249 16.41 1.54 -14.79
CA ILE A 249 15.43 1.67 -15.88
C ILE A 249 15.28 0.40 -16.72
N ASN A 250 16.30 -0.46 -16.76
CA ASN A 250 16.25 -1.73 -17.49
C ASN A 250 16.36 -2.88 -16.49
N SER A 251 15.42 -2.93 -15.54
CA SER A 251 15.35 -4.01 -14.55
C SER A 251 14.76 -5.28 -15.18
N SER A 252 15.44 -6.40 -14.99
CA SER A 252 14.95 -7.73 -15.39
C SER A 252 14.20 -8.38 -14.23
N LEU A 253 13.12 -7.73 -13.77
CA LEU A 253 12.30 -8.25 -12.67
C LEU A 253 11.56 -9.52 -13.10
N ALA A 254 11.46 -10.47 -12.18
CA ALA A 254 10.76 -11.73 -12.37
C ALA A 254 9.97 -12.11 -11.11
N PRO A 255 8.93 -12.96 -11.22
CA PRO A 255 8.27 -13.54 -10.06
C PRO A 255 9.27 -14.21 -9.11
N LYS A 256 8.99 -14.16 -7.81
CA LYS A 256 9.84 -14.64 -6.71
C LYS A 256 11.15 -13.89 -6.47
N MET A 257 11.36 -12.75 -7.13
CA MET A 257 12.42 -11.82 -6.74
C MET A 257 11.98 -10.95 -5.55
N GLY A 258 12.96 -10.43 -4.82
CA GLY A 258 12.71 -9.53 -3.71
C GLY A 258 12.27 -8.13 -4.14
N ILE A 259 11.44 -7.51 -3.31
CA ILE A 259 10.98 -6.13 -3.48
C ILE A 259 10.87 -5.43 -2.11
N ASN A 260 11.63 -4.36 -1.95
CA ASN A 260 11.81 -3.62 -0.69
C ASN A 260 11.16 -2.24 -0.78
N LEU A 261 10.49 -1.81 0.28
CA LEU A 261 9.83 -0.51 0.34
C LEU A 261 10.39 0.32 1.50
N LEU A 262 10.69 1.59 1.20
CA LEU A 262 10.88 2.64 2.19
C LEU A 262 9.69 3.59 2.09
N GLN A 263 8.98 3.78 3.20
CA GLN A 263 7.65 4.37 3.17
C GLN A 263 7.32 5.12 4.44
N HIS A 264 6.38 6.07 4.35
CA HIS A 264 5.79 6.80 5.48
C HIS A 264 4.36 6.31 5.73
N PRO A 265 4.19 5.08 6.27
CA PRO A 265 2.87 4.51 6.49
C PRO A 265 2.12 5.37 7.50
N SER A 266 0.87 5.68 7.18
CA SER A 266 -0.03 6.57 7.92
C SER A 266 0.55 7.96 8.17
N GLY A 267 1.56 8.35 7.39
CA GLY A 267 2.29 9.58 7.59
C GLY A 267 3.27 9.56 8.78
N ASP A 268 3.55 8.39 9.36
CA ASP A 268 4.54 8.24 10.44
C ASP A 268 5.99 8.33 9.92
N SER A 269 6.94 8.31 10.84
CA SER A 269 8.37 8.14 10.59
C SER A 269 8.61 6.95 9.66
N MET A 270 9.63 7.06 8.81
CA MET A 270 9.91 6.12 7.75
C MET A 270 10.03 4.69 8.29
N LYS A 271 9.40 3.74 7.58
CA LYS A 271 9.48 2.31 7.86
C LYS A 271 10.05 1.58 6.66
N LEU A 272 10.81 0.54 6.95
CA LEU A 272 11.35 -0.41 5.97
C LEU A 272 10.47 -1.65 5.95
N SER A 273 9.99 -2.03 4.78
CA SER A 273 9.37 -3.33 4.54
C SER A 273 10.16 -4.16 3.53
N ILE A 274 10.60 -5.34 3.95
CA ILE A 274 11.44 -6.24 3.15
C ILE A 274 10.62 -7.46 2.74
N SER A 275 10.71 -7.81 1.46
CA SER A 275 10.13 -9.05 0.92
C SER A 275 11.15 -9.69 -0.01
N CYS A 276 11.57 -10.94 0.27
CA CYS A 276 12.68 -11.58 -0.43
C CYS A 276 12.25 -12.38 -1.68
N ASP A 277 10.97 -12.73 -1.76
CA ASP A 277 10.36 -13.34 -2.92
C ASP A 277 9.03 -12.67 -3.30
N GLY A 278 8.77 -11.46 -2.78
CA GLY A 278 7.44 -10.84 -2.83
C GLY A 278 6.86 -10.59 -4.21
N ILE A 279 7.63 -10.61 -5.30
CA ILE A 279 7.07 -10.36 -6.63
C ILE A 279 6.20 -11.53 -7.08
N ALA A 280 4.90 -11.28 -7.21
CA ALA A 280 3.92 -12.26 -7.68
C ALA A 280 3.79 -12.28 -9.21
N GLY A 281 3.97 -11.12 -9.87
CA GLY A 281 3.86 -11.01 -11.32
C GLY A 281 4.43 -9.69 -11.85
N VAL A 282 4.96 -9.74 -13.08
CA VAL A 282 5.49 -8.57 -13.80
C VAL A 282 4.75 -8.48 -15.13
N TYR A 283 4.13 -7.34 -15.39
CA TYR A 283 3.28 -7.10 -16.55
C TYR A 283 3.78 -5.88 -17.32
N SER A 284 4.91 -6.06 -18.00
CA SER A 284 5.63 -4.97 -18.68
C SER A 284 4.77 -4.24 -19.72
N ASP A 285 3.91 -4.94 -20.46
CA ASP A 285 3.01 -4.34 -21.46
C ASP A 285 1.98 -3.38 -20.84
N MET A 286 1.65 -3.58 -19.56
CA MET A 286 0.76 -2.72 -18.78
C MET A 286 1.54 -1.72 -17.92
N GLY A 287 2.86 -1.87 -17.83
CA GLY A 287 3.71 -1.06 -16.95
C GLY A 287 3.53 -1.36 -15.46
N LEU A 288 3.10 -2.58 -15.11
CA LEU A 288 2.73 -2.94 -13.73
C LEU A 288 3.61 -4.05 -13.17
N ILE A 289 3.76 -4.02 -11.85
CA ILE A 289 4.28 -5.11 -11.03
C ILE A 289 3.32 -5.38 -9.87
N GLN A 290 3.05 -6.66 -9.63
CA GLN A 290 2.20 -7.11 -8.53
C GLN A 290 3.03 -7.89 -7.53
N TYR A 291 2.86 -7.61 -6.25
CA TYR A 291 3.68 -8.18 -5.20
C TYR A 291 2.97 -8.30 -3.86
N VAL A 292 3.56 -9.08 -2.97
CA VAL A 292 3.14 -9.26 -1.58
C VAL A 292 4.19 -8.60 -0.68
N ASN A 293 3.76 -7.56 0.03
CA ASN A 293 4.58 -6.87 1.01
C ASN A 293 3.66 -6.12 2.02
N LYS A 294 4.17 -5.82 3.21
CA LYS A 294 3.46 -5.00 4.20
C LYS A 294 3.52 -3.52 3.81
N ALA A 295 2.36 -2.91 3.67
CA ALA A 295 2.19 -1.48 3.83
C ALA A 295 0.76 -1.15 4.26
N VAL A 296 0.48 0.11 4.45
CA VAL A 296 -0.84 0.65 4.78
C VAL A 296 -0.97 2.03 4.15
N GLY A 297 -2.15 2.65 4.20
CA GLY A 297 -2.38 4.02 3.71
C GLY A 297 -1.26 4.98 4.13
N GLY A 298 -0.86 5.92 3.27
CA GLY A 298 0.35 6.75 3.43
C GLY A 298 1.58 6.20 2.69
N SER A 299 1.54 4.94 2.25
CA SER A 299 2.60 4.34 1.41
C SER A 299 2.45 4.66 -0.09
N SER A 300 1.39 5.37 -0.51
CA SER A 300 1.26 5.84 -1.89
C SER A 300 2.50 6.64 -2.31
N GLY A 301 3.07 6.31 -3.45
CA GLY A 301 4.27 6.95 -3.99
C GLY A 301 5.57 6.42 -3.38
N SER A 302 5.51 5.35 -2.57
CA SER A 302 6.71 4.73 -2.02
C SER A 302 7.57 4.09 -3.12
N PRO A 303 8.89 4.35 -3.12
CA PRO A 303 9.80 3.66 -4.01
C PRO A 303 9.85 2.16 -3.70
N CYS A 304 9.74 1.34 -4.74
CA CYS A 304 9.99 -0.09 -4.69
C CYS A 304 11.41 -0.36 -5.20
N PHE A 305 12.24 -0.91 -4.33
CA PHE A 305 13.62 -1.25 -4.61
C PHE A 305 13.79 -2.76 -4.85
N ASP A 306 14.71 -3.13 -5.74
CA ASP A 306 15.16 -4.51 -5.88
C ASP A 306 16.11 -4.93 -4.73
N GLU A 307 16.65 -6.14 -4.81
CA GLU A 307 17.60 -6.68 -3.81
C GLU A 307 18.93 -5.92 -3.76
N ASN A 308 19.27 -5.20 -4.83
CA ASN A 308 20.46 -4.36 -4.95
C ASN A 308 20.19 -2.92 -4.51
N TRP A 309 19.01 -2.63 -3.95
CA TRP A 309 18.59 -1.30 -3.55
C TRP A 309 18.53 -0.30 -4.71
N LYS A 310 18.19 -0.77 -5.91
CA LYS A 310 17.88 0.08 -7.05
C LYS A 310 16.39 0.30 -7.15
N LEU A 311 15.97 1.55 -7.35
CA LEU A 311 14.57 1.91 -7.59
C LEU A 311 14.12 1.31 -8.93
N VAL A 312 13.08 0.47 -8.88
CA VAL A 312 12.57 -0.26 -10.04
C VAL A 312 11.08 -0.06 -10.30
N ALA A 313 10.32 0.39 -9.29
CA ALA A 313 8.90 0.69 -9.42
C ALA A 313 8.44 1.73 -8.38
N LEU A 314 7.24 2.27 -8.58
CA LEU A 314 6.57 3.20 -7.66
C LEU A 314 5.30 2.53 -7.14
N HIS A 315 5.18 2.32 -5.83
CA HIS A 315 3.98 1.77 -5.21
C HIS A 315 2.80 2.72 -5.43
N HIS A 316 1.64 2.21 -5.87
CA HIS A 316 0.47 3.06 -6.08
C HIS A 316 -0.84 2.50 -5.53
N ALA A 317 -0.99 1.19 -5.36
CA ALA A 317 -2.25 0.61 -4.90
C ALA A 317 -2.03 -0.60 -3.98
N GLU A 318 -2.92 -0.77 -2.99
CA GLU A 318 -2.97 -1.92 -2.08
C GLU A 318 -4.39 -2.48 -1.97
N ARG A 319 -4.50 -3.81 -1.76
CA ARG A 319 -5.78 -4.46 -1.46
C ARG A 319 -5.58 -5.55 -0.40
N ALA A 320 -6.34 -5.44 0.69
CA ALA A 320 -6.41 -6.48 1.71
C ALA A 320 -7.13 -7.73 1.16
N LYS A 321 -6.65 -8.90 1.59
CA LYS A 321 -7.13 -10.24 1.24
C LYS A 321 -7.22 -11.12 2.48
N SER A 322 -8.03 -12.18 2.43
CA SER A 322 -8.22 -13.17 3.51
C SER A 322 -6.92 -13.77 4.05
N PHE A 323 -5.88 -13.81 3.22
CA PHE A 323 -4.56 -14.42 3.49
C PHE A 323 -3.40 -13.39 3.51
N GLY A 324 -3.66 -12.08 3.44
CA GLY A 324 -2.59 -11.06 3.42
C GLY A 324 -2.99 -9.75 2.74
N SER A 325 -2.02 -8.92 2.34
CA SER A 325 -2.30 -7.77 1.45
C SER A 325 -1.51 -7.93 0.16
N ILE A 326 -2.19 -7.73 -0.97
CA ILE A 326 -1.59 -7.67 -2.29
C ILE A 326 -1.35 -6.22 -2.67
N ARG A 327 -0.33 -6.00 -3.50
CA ARG A 327 0.17 -4.69 -3.89
C ARG A 327 0.32 -4.59 -5.38
N GLU A 328 0.23 -3.36 -5.86
CA GLU A 328 0.59 -3.00 -7.21
C GLU A 328 1.56 -1.80 -7.19
N GLY A 329 2.52 -1.86 -8.10
CA GLY A 329 3.47 -0.80 -8.38
C GLY A 329 3.54 -0.53 -9.88
N ILE A 330 3.85 0.71 -10.23
CA ILE A 330 4.10 1.15 -11.60
C ILE A 330 5.58 0.96 -11.90
N LEU A 331 5.91 0.22 -12.94
CA LEU A 331 7.30 0.00 -13.35
C LEU A 331 7.98 1.33 -13.68
N LEU A 332 9.16 1.55 -13.10
CA LEU A 332 9.95 2.75 -13.35
C LEU A 332 10.32 2.86 -14.84
N THR A 333 10.47 1.72 -15.50
CA THR A 333 10.75 1.60 -16.94
C THR A 333 9.65 2.27 -17.78
N SER A 334 8.37 2.06 -17.41
CA SER A 334 7.21 2.66 -18.06
C SER A 334 7.08 4.15 -17.76
N ILE A 335 7.35 4.57 -16.52
CA ILE A 335 7.43 5.99 -16.16
C ILE A 335 8.51 6.68 -16.99
N TYR A 336 9.70 6.10 -17.09
CA TYR A 336 10.81 6.64 -17.87
C TYR A 336 10.51 6.73 -19.36
N GLN A 337 9.74 5.77 -19.91
CA GLN A 337 9.31 5.83 -21.31
C GLN A 337 8.32 6.98 -21.55
N ASP A 338 7.39 7.22 -20.62
CA ASP A 338 6.32 8.23 -20.72
C ASP A 338 6.81 9.68 -20.46
N ILE A 339 7.83 9.88 -19.62
CA ILE A 339 8.36 11.22 -19.30
C ILE A 339 9.00 11.90 -20.55
N PRO A 340 8.91 13.23 -20.71
CA PRO A 340 9.61 13.98 -21.77
C PRO A 340 11.13 13.76 -21.81
N ALA A 341 11.71 13.77 -23.01
CA ALA A 341 13.11 13.43 -23.24
C ALA A 341 14.10 14.31 -22.44
N GLU A 342 13.78 15.60 -22.23
CA GLU A 342 14.61 16.53 -21.46
C GLU A 342 14.82 16.13 -20.00
N PHE A 343 13.91 15.38 -19.39
CA PHE A 343 14.06 14.92 -18.01
C PHE A 343 14.75 13.56 -17.92
N LYS A 344 14.73 12.76 -19.00
CA LYS A 344 15.35 11.42 -19.02
C LYS A 344 16.86 11.47 -18.77
N SER A 345 17.53 12.51 -19.26
CA SER A 345 18.98 12.71 -19.04
C SER A 345 19.34 13.07 -17.59
N LEU A 346 18.35 13.39 -16.75
CA LEU A 346 18.56 13.75 -15.36
C LEU A 346 18.43 12.56 -14.41
N PHE A 347 17.91 11.42 -14.89
CA PHE A 347 17.85 10.20 -14.08
C PHE A 347 19.26 9.72 -13.78
N ASN A 348 19.51 9.42 -12.51
CA ASN A 348 20.74 8.80 -12.05
C ASN A 348 20.66 7.28 -12.30
N VAL A 349 20.86 6.87 -13.57
CA VAL A 349 20.82 5.48 -14.05
C VAL A 349 22.19 4.83 -13.97
#